data_AF-A0A5J5C433-F1
#
_entry.id   AF-A0A5J5C433-F1
#
_cell.length_a   1.000
_cell.length_b   1.000
_cell.length_c   1.000
_cell.angle_alpha   90.00
_cell.angle_beta   90.00
_cell.angle_gamma   90.00
#
_symmetry.space_group_name_H-M   'P 1'
#
loop_
_entity.id
_entity.type
_entity.pdbx_description
1 polymer ?
#
loop_
_entity_poly.entity_id
_entity_poly.type
_entity_poly.pdbx_seq_one_letter_code
_entity_poly.pdbx_strand_id
1 'polypeptide(L)'
;MSFYGGILLKKCMQTNTCITSYEDIAEQAFGWKGRIMVWIMVNLELYLTAIGLLIMEGDNLHKLFPNFALKFGQITIGGRLLFVIITIFVILPSLLSTDLDTVSYITAVGLFSIIIIIASLLFVGSASGVWFHGKGKLLSVGGIPTSIALYVSCFGGHPVIPTVYMSMQDTGQFTKAMLVSFFFNTIVYLSMAIVGYLMYGNNVDSPITLNLPTEEISSKVAIYTTLVIPVTRYALLVSPVANAIESGPLHCYRNTRRIRFLIRISILVSTTMVACAFPYFEFLMVVVGSTLVVFASFLLPCCCYLKISRGYQISRS
;
A
#
# COMPACT_ATOMS: atom_id res chain seq x y z
N MET A 1 -14.12 -9.23 7.35
CA MET A 1 -13.59 -8.33 8.40
C MET A 1 -13.47 -6.90 7.91
N SER A 2 -12.70 -6.63 6.84
CA SER A 2 -12.46 -5.28 6.32
C SER A 2 -13.72 -4.48 6.00
N PHE A 3 -14.68 -5.06 5.28
CA PHE A 3 -15.98 -4.43 5.02
C PHE A 3 -16.69 -4.00 6.31
N TYR A 4 -16.76 -4.90 7.30
CA TYR A 4 -17.42 -4.61 8.58
C TYR A 4 -16.72 -3.50 9.35
N GLY A 5 -15.38 -3.48 9.38
CA GLY A 5 -14.60 -2.38 9.97
C GLY A 5 -14.96 -1.03 9.35
N GLY A 6 -15.13 -0.96 8.03
CA GLY A 6 -15.60 0.26 7.35
C GLY A 6 -17.02 0.68 7.73
N ILE A 7 -17.93 -0.27 7.96
CA ILE A 7 -19.28 0.03 8.46
C ILE A 7 -19.24 0.58 9.88
N LEU A 8 -18.37 0.07 10.74
CA LEU A 8 -18.19 0.60 12.10
C LEU A 8 -17.68 2.04 12.06
N LEU A 9 -16.72 2.36 11.18
CA LEU A 9 -16.25 3.74 10.99
C LEU A 9 -17.37 4.65 10.51
N LYS A 10 -18.15 4.24 9.51
CA LYS A 10 -19.35 4.98 9.08
C LYS A 10 -20.28 5.28 10.25
N LYS A 11 -20.57 4.28 11.09
CA LYS A 11 -21.43 4.49 12.27
C LYS A 11 -20.83 5.48 13.26
N CYS A 12 -19.51 5.44 13.48
CA CYS A 12 -18.84 6.42 14.34
C CYS A 12 -19.00 7.85 13.80
N MET A 13 -18.78 8.04 12.50
CA MET A 13 -18.93 9.34 11.83
C MET A 13 -20.36 9.89 11.92
N GLN A 14 -21.37 9.02 11.84
CA GLN A 14 -22.77 9.42 11.97
C GLN A 14 -23.15 9.92 13.37
N THR A 15 -22.32 9.68 14.39
CA THR A 15 -22.60 10.17 15.76
C THR A 15 -22.26 11.64 15.97
N ASN A 16 -21.35 12.21 15.19
CA ASN A 16 -20.89 13.58 15.35
C ASN A 16 -20.39 14.15 14.02
N THR A 17 -21.01 15.25 13.56
CA THR A 17 -20.69 15.92 12.29
C THR A 17 -19.31 16.58 12.27
N CYS A 18 -18.68 16.79 13.43
CA CYS A 18 -17.31 17.29 13.52
C CYS A 18 -16.25 16.23 13.16
N ILE A 19 -16.61 14.95 13.07
CA ILE A 19 -15.68 13.89 12.68
C ILE A 19 -15.44 13.95 11.18
N THR A 20 -14.20 14.26 10.77
CA THR A 20 -13.83 14.32 9.34
C THR A 20 -12.71 13.35 8.97
N SER A 21 -11.92 12.91 9.95
CA SER A 21 -10.76 12.05 9.77
C SER A 21 -10.80 10.83 10.68
N TYR A 22 -9.89 9.89 10.44
CA TYR A 22 -9.80 8.69 11.29
C TYR A 22 -9.24 9.03 12.68
N GLU A 23 -8.35 10.02 12.74
CA GLU A 23 -7.79 10.60 13.95
C GLU A 23 -8.87 11.24 14.82
N ASP A 24 -9.85 11.93 14.22
CA ASP A 24 -10.97 12.54 14.97
C ASP A 24 -11.87 11.46 15.60
N ILE A 25 -12.10 10.33 14.92
CA ILE A 25 -12.82 9.18 15.49
C ILE A 25 -12.11 8.68 16.75
N ALA A 26 -10.78 8.53 16.66
CA ALA A 26 -9.97 8.05 17.77
C ALA A 26 -9.89 9.07 18.92
N GLU A 27 -9.86 10.36 18.60
CA GLU A 27 -9.93 11.44 19.59
C GLU A 27 -11.25 11.43 20.33
N GLN A 28 -12.37 11.27 19.63
CA GLN A 28 -13.67 11.21 20.27
C GLN A 28 -13.81 9.99 21.19
N ALA A 29 -13.20 8.86 20.83
CA ALA A 29 -13.25 7.64 21.63
C ALA A 29 -12.29 7.65 22.84
N PHE A 30 -11.05 8.08 22.63
CA PHE A 30 -9.93 7.89 23.59
C PHE A 30 -9.18 9.19 23.92
N GLY A 31 -9.71 10.33 23.51
CA GLY A 31 -9.07 11.64 23.67
C GLY A 31 -7.79 11.78 22.86
N TRP A 32 -7.00 12.78 23.23
CA TRP A 32 -5.74 13.13 22.57
C TRP A 32 -4.76 11.95 22.40
N LYS A 33 -4.70 11.04 23.38
CA LYS A 33 -3.84 9.84 23.31
C LYS A 33 -4.25 8.92 22.17
N GLY A 34 -5.56 8.72 21.95
CA GLY A 34 -6.07 7.93 20.83
C GLY A 34 -5.75 8.57 19.49
N ARG A 35 -5.90 9.90 19.39
CA ARG A 35 -5.54 10.68 18.20
C ARG A 35 -4.09 10.45 17.80
N ILE A 36 -3.16 10.62 18.74
CA ILE A 36 -1.72 10.40 18.50
C ILE A 36 -1.45 8.94 18.10
N MET A 37 -2.06 7.97 18.77
CA MET A 37 -1.82 6.56 18.48
C MET A 37 -2.22 6.23 17.04
N VAL A 38 -3.42 6.62 16.60
CA VAL A 38 -3.87 6.42 15.22
C VAL A 38 -2.97 7.17 14.24
N TRP A 39 -2.65 8.43 14.52
CA TRP A 39 -1.74 9.21 13.70
C TRP A 39 -0.40 8.50 13.48
N ILE A 40 0.24 7.97 14.53
CA ILE A 40 1.51 7.22 14.40
C ILE A 40 1.31 5.97 13.54
N MET A 41 0.28 5.17 13.80
CA MET A 41 0.08 3.89 13.12
C MET A 41 -0.21 4.05 11.63
N VAL A 42 -1.07 5.01 11.27
CA VAL A 42 -1.43 5.29 9.88
C VAL A 42 -0.22 5.80 9.10
N ASN A 43 0.54 6.75 9.68
CA ASN A 43 1.72 7.27 9.02
C ASN A 43 2.82 6.21 8.88
N LEU A 44 2.98 5.34 9.89
CA LEU A 44 3.90 4.22 9.82
C LEU A 44 3.48 3.18 8.77
N GLU A 45 2.18 2.90 8.62
CA GLU A 45 1.64 1.99 7.59
C GLU A 45 1.96 2.51 6.18
N LEU A 46 1.67 3.79 5.93
CA LEU A 46 1.96 4.43 4.65
C LEU A 46 3.46 4.49 4.35
N TYR A 47 4.28 4.79 5.36
CA TYR A 47 5.73 4.86 5.26
C TYR A 47 6.35 3.49 4.90
N LEU A 48 5.95 2.42 5.61
CA LEU A 48 6.44 1.08 5.32
C LEU A 48 5.95 0.58 3.96
N THR A 49 4.69 0.86 3.59
CA THR A 49 4.16 0.49 2.27
C THR A 49 4.95 1.18 1.14
N ALA A 50 5.35 2.44 1.33
CA ALA A 50 6.20 3.15 0.38
C ALA A 50 7.59 2.50 0.23
N ILE A 51 8.18 2.02 1.32
CA ILE A 51 9.43 1.22 1.28
C ILE A 51 9.22 -0.06 0.48
N GLY A 52 8.11 -0.77 0.71
CA GLY A 52 7.76 -1.98 -0.03
C GLY A 52 7.71 -1.76 -1.54
N LEU A 53 7.16 -0.63 -2.00
CA LEU A 53 7.17 -0.27 -3.42
C LEU A 53 8.58 -0.09 -3.98
N LEU A 54 9.49 0.56 -3.25
CA LEU A 54 10.88 0.75 -3.68
C LEU A 54 11.66 -0.58 -3.75
N ILE A 55 11.47 -1.47 -2.77
CA ILE A 55 12.06 -2.81 -2.76
C ILE A 55 11.58 -3.59 -3.99
N MET A 56 10.26 -3.63 -4.19
CA MET A 56 9.61 -4.30 -5.31
C MET A 56 10.15 -3.81 -6.66
N GLU A 57 10.33 -2.50 -6.81
CA GLU A 57 10.86 -1.91 -8.04
C GLU A 57 12.32 -2.26 -8.28
N GLY A 58 13.16 -2.14 -7.25
CA GLY A 58 14.58 -2.50 -7.33
C GLY A 58 14.79 -3.96 -7.75
N ASP A 59 13.97 -4.88 -7.22
CA ASP A 59 14.04 -6.29 -7.58
C ASP A 59 13.59 -6.58 -9.00
N ASN A 60 12.49 -5.94 -9.44
CA ASN A 60 11.98 -6.09 -10.80
C ASN A 60 12.94 -5.53 -11.86
N LEU A 61 13.55 -4.36 -11.61
CA LEU A 61 14.54 -3.78 -12.50
C LEU A 61 15.83 -4.61 -12.54
N HIS A 62 16.30 -5.10 -11.39
CA HIS A 62 17.46 -5.99 -11.35
C HIS A 62 17.21 -7.29 -12.11
N LYS A 63 15.99 -7.84 -12.05
CA LYS A 63 15.60 -9.01 -12.84
C LYS A 63 15.61 -8.74 -14.36
N LEU A 64 15.18 -7.58 -14.81
CA LEU A 64 15.23 -7.21 -16.24
C LEU A 64 16.66 -6.99 -16.74
N PHE A 65 17.53 -6.45 -15.88
CA PHE A 65 18.90 -6.08 -16.23
C PHE A 65 19.91 -6.66 -15.21
N PRO A 66 20.08 -7.99 -15.16
CA PRO A 66 20.89 -8.65 -14.13
C PRO A 66 22.38 -8.28 -14.23
N ASN A 67 22.85 -7.96 -15.43
CA ASN A 67 24.25 -7.60 -15.70
C ASN A 67 24.55 -6.12 -15.49
N PHE A 68 23.56 -5.30 -15.10
CA PHE A 68 23.77 -3.88 -14.88
C PHE A 68 24.51 -3.67 -13.55
N ALA A 69 25.73 -3.14 -13.62
CA ALA A 69 26.52 -2.74 -12.47
C ALA A 69 27.47 -1.60 -12.85
N LEU A 70 27.65 -0.62 -11.96
CA LEU A 70 28.66 0.42 -12.14
C LEU A 70 29.93 0.02 -11.40
N LYS A 71 31.03 -0.09 -12.15
CA LYS A 71 32.36 -0.35 -11.61
C LYS A 71 33.13 0.96 -11.59
N PHE A 72 33.36 1.52 -10.40
CA PHE A 72 34.25 2.67 -10.20
C PHE A 72 35.54 2.18 -9.55
N GLY A 73 36.55 1.87 -10.37
CA GLY A 73 37.81 1.29 -9.90
C GLY A 73 37.60 -0.06 -9.22
N GLN A 74 37.96 -0.17 -7.93
CA GLN A 74 37.77 -1.40 -7.13
C GLN A 74 36.37 -1.52 -6.49
N ILE A 75 35.53 -0.48 -6.55
CA ILE A 75 34.19 -0.50 -5.95
C ILE A 75 33.16 -0.86 -7.02
N THR A 76 32.49 -2.01 -6.84
CA THR A 76 31.37 -2.44 -7.67
C THR A 76 30.06 -2.14 -6.96
N ILE A 77 29.27 -1.20 -7.48
CA ILE A 77 27.94 -0.90 -6.97
C ILE A 77 26.96 -1.86 -7.64
N GLY A 78 26.24 -2.66 -6.82
CA GLY A 78 25.28 -3.64 -7.31
C GLY A 78 24.11 -2.99 -8.06
N GLY A 79 23.65 -3.63 -9.14
CA GLY A 79 22.59 -3.12 -10.02
C GLY A 79 21.30 -2.73 -9.29
N ARG A 80 20.88 -3.54 -8.32
CA ARG A 80 19.69 -3.26 -7.51
C ARG A 80 19.75 -1.90 -6.80
N LEU A 81 20.87 -1.57 -6.17
CA LEU A 81 21.04 -0.29 -5.48
C LEU A 81 20.95 0.88 -6.47
N LEU A 82 21.55 0.72 -7.64
CA LEU A 82 21.49 1.72 -8.70
C LEU A 82 20.07 1.92 -9.23
N PHE A 83 19.32 0.83 -9.39
CA PHE A 83 17.93 0.90 -9.84
C PHE A 83 17.05 1.64 -8.83
N VAL A 84 17.17 1.32 -7.54
CA VAL A 84 16.46 2.08 -6.49
C VAL A 84 16.84 3.56 -6.52
N ILE A 85 18.11 3.90 -6.79
CA ILE A 85 18.53 5.30 -6.94
C ILE A 85 17.90 5.97 -8.17
N ILE A 86 17.90 5.31 -9.32
CA ILE A 86 17.30 5.83 -10.57
C ILE A 86 15.80 6.08 -10.38
N THR A 87 15.10 5.10 -9.81
CA THR A 87 13.69 5.17 -9.42
C THR A 87 13.35 6.45 -8.65
N ILE A 88 14.17 6.81 -7.67
CA ILE A 88 13.95 8.01 -6.85
C ILE A 88 13.97 9.27 -7.69
N PHE A 89 14.92 9.38 -8.63
CA PHE A 89 14.97 10.53 -9.53
C PHE A 89 13.72 10.63 -10.42
N VAL A 90 13.12 9.50 -10.79
CA VAL A 90 11.86 9.45 -11.56
C VAL A 90 10.64 9.78 -10.71
N ILE A 91 10.61 9.34 -9.45
CA ILE A 91 9.52 9.59 -8.50
C ILE A 91 9.55 11.04 -7.98
N LEU A 92 10.74 11.63 -7.86
CA LEU A 92 10.94 12.94 -7.23
C LEU A 92 10.04 14.05 -7.82
N PRO A 93 9.89 14.22 -9.15
CA PRO A 93 8.94 15.18 -9.71
C PRO A 93 7.51 14.94 -9.25
N SER A 94 7.06 13.68 -9.23
CA SER A 94 5.71 13.31 -8.77
C SER A 94 5.48 13.66 -7.30
N LEU A 95 6.49 13.49 -6.45
CA LEU A 95 6.41 13.84 -5.03
C LEU A 95 6.31 15.35 -4.78
N LEU A 96 6.85 16.16 -5.69
CA LEU A 96 6.88 17.62 -5.59
C LEU A 96 5.67 18.29 -6.25
N SER A 97 5.05 17.63 -7.22
CA SER A 97 3.82 18.10 -7.86
C SER A 97 2.63 17.95 -6.93
N THR A 98 1.95 19.06 -6.64
CA THR A 98 0.80 19.14 -5.71
C THR A 98 -0.52 19.39 -6.43
N ASP A 99 -0.71 18.83 -7.63
CA ASP A 99 -1.93 19.02 -8.40
C ASP A 99 -2.87 17.82 -8.24
N LEU A 100 -4.08 18.09 -7.70
CA LEU A 100 -5.12 17.10 -7.47
C LEU A 100 -5.67 16.50 -8.78
N ASP A 101 -5.63 17.25 -9.88
CA ASP A 101 -6.01 16.74 -11.22
C ASP A 101 -5.07 15.63 -11.70
N THR A 102 -3.80 15.69 -11.30
CA THR A 102 -2.82 14.64 -11.60
C THR A 102 -3.16 13.35 -10.85
N VAL A 103 -3.78 13.42 -9.67
CA VAL A 103 -4.16 12.23 -8.88
C VAL A 103 -5.23 11.39 -9.59
N SER A 104 -6.19 12.02 -10.28
CA SER A 104 -7.21 11.31 -11.05
C SER A 104 -6.59 10.55 -12.23
N TYR A 105 -5.68 11.18 -12.97
CA TYR A 105 -4.96 10.52 -14.06
C TYR A 105 -4.08 9.36 -13.56
N ILE A 106 -3.35 9.59 -12.45
CA ILE A 106 -2.51 8.60 -11.77
C ILE A 106 -3.33 7.37 -11.35
N THR A 107 -4.53 7.56 -10.80
CA THR A 107 -5.39 6.44 -10.40
C THR A 107 -5.92 5.67 -11.61
N ALA A 108 -6.27 6.35 -12.71
CA ALA A 108 -6.64 5.70 -13.97
C ALA A 108 -5.50 4.84 -14.54
N VAL A 109 -4.28 5.39 -14.63
CA VAL A 109 -3.08 4.64 -15.06
C VAL A 109 -2.84 3.41 -14.19
N GLY A 110 -3.01 3.54 -12.87
CA GLY A 110 -2.90 2.42 -11.93
C GLY A 110 -3.93 1.31 -12.20
N LEU A 111 -5.18 1.66 -12.51
CA LEU A 111 -6.21 0.67 -12.86
C LEU A 111 -5.90 -0.06 -14.17
N PHE A 112 -5.49 0.68 -15.21
CA PHE A 112 -5.05 0.08 -16.47
C PHE A 112 -3.85 -0.84 -16.26
N SER A 113 -2.91 -0.44 -15.40
CA SER A 113 -1.72 -1.25 -15.07
C SER A 113 -2.10 -2.60 -14.48
N ILE A 114 -3.10 -2.65 -13.59
CA ILE A 114 -3.61 -3.91 -13.02
C ILE A 114 -4.20 -4.81 -14.11
N ILE A 115 -5.01 -4.27 -15.01
CA ILE A 115 -5.61 -5.03 -16.12
C ILE A 115 -4.52 -5.62 -17.01
N ILE A 116 -3.51 -4.82 -17.35
CA ILE A 116 -2.39 -5.25 -18.19
C ILE A 116 -1.58 -6.35 -17.50
N ILE A 117 -1.29 -6.23 -16.20
CA ILE A 117 -0.57 -7.26 -15.44
C ILE A 117 -1.34 -8.58 -15.43
N ILE A 118 -2.65 -8.54 -15.16
CA ILE A 118 -3.51 -9.73 -15.17
C ILE A 118 -3.50 -10.36 -16.57
N ALA A 119 -3.77 -9.57 -17.62
CA ALA A 119 -3.80 -10.06 -19.00
C ALA A 119 -2.46 -10.67 -19.43
N SER A 120 -1.35 -10.04 -19.05
CA SER A 120 0.00 -10.54 -19.32
C SER A 120 0.26 -11.86 -18.63
N LEU A 121 -0.14 -12.02 -17.36
CA LEU A 121 0.00 -13.28 -16.63
C LEU A 121 -0.81 -14.41 -17.24
N LEU A 122 -2.07 -14.14 -17.64
CA LEU A 122 -2.91 -15.11 -18.33
C LEU A 122 -2.25 -15.54 -19.66
N PHE A 123 -1.68 -14.59 -20.41
CA PHE A 123 -1.00 -14.87 -21.66
C PHE A 123 0.27 -15.71 -21.45
N VAL A 124 1.11 -15.35 -20.47
CA VAL A 124 2.31 -16.14 -20.09
C VAL A 124 1.91 -17.56 -19.73
N GLY A 125 0.86 -17.74 -18.93
CA GLY A 125 0.30 -19.05 -18.63
C GLY A 125 0.04 -19.87 -19.89
N SER A 126 -0.63 -19.27 -20.88
CA SER A 126 -1.04 -19.96 -22.12
C SER A 126 0.09 -20.20 -23.11
N ALA A 127 0.91 -19.18 -23.40
CA ALA A 127 1.90 -19.20 -24.46
C ALA A 127 3.13 -20.00 -24.07
N SER A 128 3.57 -19.87 -22.82
CA SER A 128 4.75 -20.56 -22.30
C SER A 128 4.39 -21.89 -21.60
N GLY A 129 3.13 -22.30 -21.64
CA GLY A 129 2.64 -23.58 -21.12
C GLY A 129 2.71 -23.73 -19.60
N VAL A 130 2.98 -22.66 -18.84
CA VAL A 130 3.29 -22.70 -17.40
C VAL A 130 2.08 -22.97 -16.49
N TRP A 131 0.85 -23.00 -17.01
CA TRP A 131 -0.40 -23.10 -16.24
C TRP A 131 -0.44 -24.12 -15.10
N PHE A 132 0.17 -25.29 -15.27
CA PHE A 132 0.12 -26.38 -14.28
C PHE A 132 1.51 -26.94 -13.93
N HIS A 133 2.55 -26.11 -14.08
CA HIS A 133 3.91 -26.51 -13.74
C HIS A 133 4.21 -26.40 -12.25
N GLY A 134 3.37 -25.67 -11.49
CA GLY A 134 3.51 -25.50 -10.06
C GLY A 134 3.34 -26.82 -9.29
N LYS A 135 4.43 -27.30 -8.68
CA LYS A 135 4.39 -28.39 -7.70
C LYS A 135 4.39 -27.77 -6.30
N GLY A 136 3.38 -28.10 -5.49
CA GLY A 136 3.25 -27.54 -4.16
C GLY A 136 2.42 -28.40 -3.21
N LYS A 137 2.44 -28.03 -1.93
CA LYS A 137 1.56 -28.65 -0.92
C LYS A 137 0.26 -27.86 -0.86
N LEU A 138 -0.88 -28.55 -0.96
CA LEU A 138 -2.21 -27.93 -0.86
C LEU A 138 -2.38 -27.13 0.44
N LEU A 139 -1.80 -27.63 1.54
CA LEU A 139 -1.82 -26.96 2.83
C LEU A 139 -0.44 -27.03 3.49
N SER A 140 0.09 -25.87 3.87
CA SER A 140 1.29 -25.76 4.70
C SER A 140 0.92 -25.06 6.00
N VAL A 141 0.79 -25.81 7.09
CA VAL A 141 0.38 -25.28 8.40
C VAL A 141 1.32 -24.17 8.87
N GLY A 142 2.63 -24.32 8.62
CA GLY A 142 3.63 -23.31 8.99
C GLY A 142 3.54 -22.00 8.19
N GLY A 143 2.95 -22.03 6.97
CA GLY A 143 2.79 -20.85 6.12
C GLY A 143 1.53 -20.03 6.44
N ILE A 144 0.57 -20.59 7.18
CA ILE A 144 -0.73 -19.94 7.46
C ILE A 144 -0.56 -18.54 8.06
N PRO A 145 0.27 -18.32 9.11
CA PRO A 145 0.41 -16.98 9.70
C PRO A 145 0.93 -15.94 8.70
N THR A 146 1.95 -16.30 7.91
CA THR A 146 2.55 -15.45 6.88
C THR A 146 1.53 -15.12 5.79
N SER A 147 0.80 -16.13 5.29
CA SER A 147 -0.23 -15.93 4.26
C SER A 147 -1.39 -15.06 4.77
N ILE A 148 -1.84 -15.24 6.01
CA ILE A 148 -2.86 -14.38 6.62
C ILE A 148 -2.35 -12.95 6.74
N ALA A 149 -1.11 -12.74 7.19
CA ALA A 149 -0.54 -11.41 7.32
C ALA A 149 -0.43 -10.69 5.96
N LEU A 150 0.10 -11.37 4.94
CA LEU A 150 0.16 -10.83 3.56
C LEU A 150 -1.24 -10.53 3.03
N TYR A 151 -2.19 -11.45 3.20
CA TYR A 151 -3.57 -11.22 2.81
C TYR A 151 -4.17 -9.99 3.49
N VAL A 152 -4.00 -9.86 4.81
CA VAL A 152 -4.50 -8.71 5.58
C VAL A 152 -3.85 -7.41 5.10
N SER A 153 -2.55 -7.41 4.77
CA SER A 153 -1.86 -6.22 4.24
C SER A 153 -2.54 -5.66 2.98
N CYS A 154 -3.11 -6.51 2.13
CA CYS A 154 -3.81 -6.11 0.91
C CYS A 154 -5.18 -5.46 1.16
N PHE A 155 -5.74 -5.59 2.38
CA PHE A 155 -7.03 -5.01 2.77
C PHE A 155 -6.88 -3.85 3.77
N GLY A 156 -5.71 -3.20 3.78
CA GLY A 156 -5.50 -1.90 4.41
C GLY A 156 -6.31 -0.78 3.76
N GLY A 157 -6.18 0.45 4.29
CA GLY A 157 -6.89 1.63 3.78
C GLY A 157 -8.12 2.06 4.57
N HIS A 158 -8.40 1.44 5.71
CA HIS A 158 -9.44 1.94 6.64
C HIS A 158 -9.21 3.38 7.10
N PRO A 159 -7.97 3.85 7.30
CA PRO A 159 -7.73 5.24 7.66
C PRO A 159 -8.26 6.27 6.65
N VAL A 160 -8.39 5.90 5.37
CA VAL A 160 -8.92 6.81 4.33
C VAL A 160 -10.44 6.76 4.17
N ILE A 161 -11.10 5.79 4.83
CA ILE A 161 -12.56 5.63 4.74
C ILE A 161 -13.31 6.90 5.14
N PRO A 162 -12.97 7.61 6.23
CA PRO A 162 -13.66 8.84 6.58
C PRO A 162 -13.58 9.90 5.48
N THR A 163 -12.39 10.10 4.91
CA THR A 163 -12.20 11.04 3.79
C THR A 163 -13.02 10.63 2.57
N VAL A 164 -13.03 9.34 2.22
CA VAL A 164 -13.86 8.83 1.11
C VAL A 164 -15.33 9.08 1.39
N TYR A 165 -15.82 8.76 2.58
CA TYR A 165 -17.21 8.98 2.99
C TYR A 165 -17.60 10.45 2.85
N MET A 166 -16.76 11.38 3.32
CA MET A 166 -17.02 12.82 3.23
C MET A 166 -16.96 13.36 1.79
N SER A 167 -16.20 12.70 0.91
CA SER A 167 -16.10 13.06 -0.50
C SER A 167 -17.25 12.53 -1.37
N MET A 168 -18.08 11.63 -0.86
CA MET A 168 -19.19 11.05 -1.62
C MET A 168 -20.33 12.06 -1.77
N GLN A 169 -20.77 12.28 -3.01
CA GLN A 169 -21.95 13.09 -3.31
C GLN A 169 -23.21 12.53 -2.64
N ASP A 170 -23.36 11.19 -2.61
CA ASP A 170 -24.44 10.48 -1.93
C ASP A 170 -23.88 9.47 -0.92
N THR A 171 -23.85 9.88 0.35
CA THR A 171 -23.36 9.04 1.47
C THR A 171 -24.26 7.83 1.77
N GLY A 172 -25.51 7.83 1.28
CA GLY A 172 -26.42 6.69 1.36
C GLY A 172 -25.87 5.46 0.62
N GLN A 173 -25.13 5.69 -0.46
CA GLN A 173 -24.52 4.64 -1.28
C GLN A 173 -23.21 4.09 -0.72
N PHE A 174 -22.64 4.69 0.33
CA PHE A 174 -21.34 4.29 0.88
C PHE A 174 -21.25 2.79 1.20
N THR A 175 -22.29 2.22 1.81
CA THR A 175 -22.32 0.79 2.17
C THR A 175 -22.26 -0.09 0.92
N LYS A 176 -22.99 0.28 -0.13
CA LYS A 176 -23.00 -0.44 -1.42
C LYS A 176 -21.64 -0.30 -2.11
N ALA A 177 -21.08 0.91 -2.16
CA ALA A 177 -19.76 1.18 -2.73
C ALA A 177 -18.69 0.32 -2.05
N MET A 178 -18.64 0.32 -0.72
CA MET A 178 -17.69 -0.49 0.06
C MET A 178 -17.85 -1.99 -0.19
N LEU A 179 -19.09 -2.50 -0.25
CA LEU A 179 -19.35 -3.91 -0.52
C LEU A 179 -18.82 -4.31 -1.89
N VAL A 180 -19.16 -3.53 -2.93
CA VAL A 180 -18.71 -3.77 -4.30
C VAL A 180 -17.18 -3.71 -4.40
N SER A 181 -16.55 -2.68 -3.82
CA SER A 181 -15.10 -2.52 -3.86
C SER A 181 -14.37 -3.68 -3.18
N PHE A 182 -14.77 -4.07 -1.96
CA PHE A 182 -14.10 -5.18 -1.26
C PHE A 182 -14.37 -6.53 -1.93
N PHE A 183 -15.58 -6.75 -2.46
CA PHE A 183 -15.90 -7.98 -3.19
C PHE A 183 -15.06 -8.10 -4.46
N PHE A 184 -15.00 -7.03 -5.26
CA PHE A 184 -14.17 -6.97 -6.46
C PHE A 184 -12.68 -7.20 -6.14
N ASN A 185 -12.16 -6.52 -5.10
CA ASN A 185 -10.77 -6.67 -4.68
C ASN A 185 -10.45 -8.12 -4.25
N THR A 186 -11.38 -8.76 -3.54
CA THR A 186 -11.25 -10.16 -3.12
C THR A 186 -11.16 -11.10 -4.32
N ILE A 187 -12.00 -10.90 -5.34
CA ILE A 187 -11.96 -11.71 -6.57
C ILE A 187 -10.61 -11.55 -7.27
N VAL A 188 -10.13 -10.31 -7.43
CA VAL A 188 -8.87 -10.02 -8.13
C VAL A 188 -7.67 -10.63 -7.38
N TYR A 189 -7.61 -10.50 -6.06
CA TYR A 189 -6.52 -11.09 -5.29
C TYR A 189 -6.58 -12.61 -5.25
N LEU A 190 -7.77 -13.18 -5.09
CA LEU A 190 -7.95 -14.63 -5.08
C LEU A 190 -7.60 -15.24 -6.44
N SER A 191 -8.02 -14.63 -7.54
CA SER A 191 -7.68 -15.11 -8.89
C SER A 191 -6.18 -15.06 -9.13
N MET A 192 -5.52 -13.97 -8.76
CA MET A 192 -4.06 -13.82 -8.88
C MET A 192 -3.31 -14.82 -8.02
N ALA A 193 -3.77 -15.07 -6.79
CA ALA A 193 -3.17 -16.07 -5.90
C ALA A 193 -3.31 -17.50 -6.46
N ILE A 194 -4.49 -17.84 -6.99
CA ILE A 194 -4.73 -19.15 -7.62
C ILE A 194 -3.85 -19.32 -8.86
N VAL A 195 -3.85 -18.35 -9.77
CA VAL A 195 -3.04 -18.39 -11.00
C VAL A 195 -1.57 -18.50 -10.65
N GLY A 196 -1.06 -17.69 -9.72
CA GLY A 196 0.33 -17.73 -9.31
C GLY A 196 0.76 -19.05 -8.69
N TYR A 197 -0.07 -19.62 -7.82
CA TYR A 197 0.19 -20.93 -7.22
C TYR A 197 0.15 -22.05 -8.26
N LEU A 198 -0.80 -22.04 -9.20
CA LEU A 198 -0.87 -23.04 -10.27
C LEU A 198 0.36 -22.97 -11.21
N MET A 199 0.85 -21.75 -11.48
CA MET A 199 2.02 -21.54 -12.34
C MET A 199 3.34 -21.96 -11.68
N TYR A 200 3.56 -21.58 -10.41
CA TYR A 200 4.88 -21.68 -9.78
C TYR A 200 4.93 -22.54 -8.50
N GLY A 201 3.78 -22.90 -7.92
CA GLY A 201 3.70 -23.78 -6.76
C GLY A 201 4.47 -23.26 -5.54
N ASN A 202 5.30 -24.11 -4.93
CA ASN A 202 6.13 -23.71 -3.78
C ASN A 202 7.30 -22.79 -4.16
N ASN A 203 7.55 -22.56 -5.45
CA ASN A 203 8.65 -21.72 -5.93
C ASN A 203 8.22 -20.29 -6.24
N VAL A 204 7.00 -19.88 -5.85
CA VAL A 204 6.55 -18.49 -5.98
C VAL A 204 7.46 -17.59 -5.13
N ASP A 205 8.05 -16.60 -5.78
CA ASP A 205 8.79 -15.51 -5.15
C ASP A 205 7.83 -14.36 -4.80
N SER A 206 8.23 -13.54 -3.83
CA SER A 206 7.49 -12.37 -3.38
C SER A 206 8.22 -11.10 -3.82
N PRO A 207 7.72 -10.35 -4.84
CA PRO A 207 6.47 -10.54 -5.61
C PRO A 207 6.55 -11.57 -6.75
N ILE A 208 5.38 -12.05 -7.22
CA ILE A 208 5.25 -13.03 -8.32
C ILE A 208 5.91 -12.58 -9.64
N THR A 209 6.07 -11.28 -9.85
CA THR A 209 6.75 -10.75 -11.04
C THR A 209 8.20 -11.23 -11.12
N LEU A 210 8.80 -11.63 -10.01
CA LEU A 210 10.12 -12.23 -9.96
C LEU A 210 10.17 -13.65 -10.52
N ASN A 211 9.05 -14.33 -10.69
CA ASN A 211 8.98 -15.64 -11.34
C ASN A 211 8.73 -15.56 -12.86
N LEU A 212 8.38 -14.39 -13.38
CA LEU A 212 8.05 -14.23 -14.80
C LEU A 212 9.28 -14.50 -15.69
N PRO A 213 9.15 -15.29 -16.77
CA PRO A 213 10.26 -15.57 -17.68
C PRO A 213 10.60 -14.32 -18.50
N THR A 214 11.82 -13.81 -18.38
CA THR A 214 12.25 -12.56 -19.04
C THR A 214 12.43 -12.69 -20.55
N GLU A 215 12.38 -13.90 -21.12
CA GLU A 215 12.46 -14.10 -22.57
C GLU A 215 11.15 -13.74 -23.28
N GLU A 216 10.03 -13.82 -22.56
CA GLU A 216 8.69 -13.58 -23.12
C GLU A 216 8.33 -12.09 -23.14
N ILE A 217 7.75 -11.63 -24.24
CA ILE A 217 7.33 -10.24 -24.40
C ILE A 217 6.24 -9.88 -23.38
N SER A 218 5.26 -10.77 -23.15
CA SER A 218 4.20 -10.59 -22.17
C SER A 218 4.73 -10.43 -20.75
N SER A 219 5.73 -11.21 -20.36
CA SER A 219 6.42 -11.07 -19.08
C SER A 219 7.13 -9.72 -18.96
N LYS A 220 7.85 -9.27 -19.99
CA LYS A 220 8.47 -7.95 -19.98
C LYS A 220 7.42 -6.85 -19.83
N VAL A 221 6.31 -6.94 -20.55
CA VAL A 221 5.19 -6.00 -20.43
C VAL A 221 4.64 -5.98 -19.00
N ALA A 222 4.41 -7.13 -18.36
CA ALA A 222 3.96 -7.19 -16.97
C ALA A 222 4.95 -6.53 -15.99
N ILE A 223 6.26 -6.82 -16.14
CA ILE A 223 7.30 -6.25 -15.28
C ILE A 223 7.38 -4.74 -15.50
N TYR A 224 7.49 -4.25 -16.74
CA TYR A 224 7.52 -2.81 -17.05
C TYR A 224 6.26 -2.08 -16.55
N THR A 225 5.08 -2.70 -16.70
CA THR A 225 3.83 -2.13 -16.17
C THR A 225 3.87 -2.01 -14.64
N THR A 226 4.47 -2.98 -13.96
CA THR A 226 4.66 -2.93 -12.50
C THR A 226 5.57 -1.77 -12.08
N LEU A 227 6.54 -1.38 -12.90
CA LEU A 227 7.41 -0.22 -12.64
C LEU A 227 6.67 1.13 -12.71
N VAL A 228 5.51 1.20 -13.36
CA VAL A 228 4.66 2.40 -13.36
C VAL A 228 3.99 2.60 -12.00
N ILE A 229 3.79 1.54 -11.22
CA ILE A 229 3.05 1.57 -9.95
C ILE A 229 3.78 2.43 -8.90
N PRO A 230 5.07 2.28 -8.61
CA PRO A 230 5.79 3.17 -7.70
C PRO A 230 5.75 4.63 -8.14
N VAL A 231 5.97 4.91 -9.44
CA VAL A 231 5.93 6.28 -9.99
C VAL A 231 4.59 6.96 -9.73
N THR A 232 3.50 6.19 -9.81
CA THR A 232 2.13 6.70 -9.62
C THR A 232 1.69 6.70 -8.16
N ARG A 233 2.02 5.68 -7.39
CA ARG A 233 1.49 5.45 -6.04
C ARG A 233 2.36 6.02 -4.94
N TYR A 234 3.67 6.16 -5.14
CA TYR A 234 4.58 6.59 -4.09
C TYR A 234 4.21 7.98 -3.54
N ALA A 235 3.94 8.94 -4.43
CA ALA A 235 3.53 10.28 -4.03
C ALA A 235 2.21 10.28 -3.24
N LEU A 236 1.28 9.37 -3.54
CA LEU A 236 0.00 9.22 -2.82
C LEU A 236 0.18 8.66 -1.42
N LEU A 237 1.16 7.78 -1.20
CA LEU A 237 1.46 7.22 0.12
C LEU A 237 2.27 8.20 0.98
N VAL A 238 3.23 8.89 0.38
CA VAL A 238 4.12 9.79 1.13
C VAL A 238 3.49 11.16 1.38
N SER A 239 2.59 11.65 0.53
CA SER A 239 1.98 12.97 0.73
C SER A 239 1.20 13.10 2.04
N PRO A 240 0.36 12.14 2.46
CA PRO A 240 -0.26 12.17 3.78
C PRO A 240 0.77 12.17 4.92
N VAL A 241 1.86 11.40 4.80
CA VAL A 241 2.94 11.36 5.79
C VAL A 241 3.67 12.69 5.90
N ALA A 242 4.00 13.30 4.75
CA ALA A 242 4.60 14.63 4.70
C ALA A 242 3.66 15.66 5.33
N ASN A 243 2.38 15.66 4.94
CA ASN A 243 1.38 16.58 5.46
C ASN A 243 1.16 16.41 6.97
N ALA A 244 1.19 15.18 7.48
CA ALA A 244 1.12 14.85 8.90
C ALA A 244 2.29 15.46 9.69
N ILE A 245 3.51 15.37 9.16
CA ILE A 245 4.71 15.96 9.77
C ILE A 245 4.69 17.49 9.67
N GLU A 246 4.28 18.04 8.52
CA GLU A 246 4.16 19.48 8.27
C GLU A 246 3.12 20.14 9.18
N SER A 247 2.01 19.44 9.48
CA SER A 247 0.90 19.96 10.31
C SER A 247 1.09 19.74 11.82
N GLY A 248 2.06 18.91 12.22
CA GLY A 248 2.36 18.58 13.61
C GLY A 248 3.17 19.67 14.37
N PRO A 249 4.17 19.32 15.19
CA PRO A 249 4.87 20.27 16.09
C PRO A 249 5.62 21.40 15.37
N LEU A 250 5.77 21.32 14.05
CA LEU A 250 6.36 22.34 13.19
C LEU A 250 5.34 23.39 12.69
N HIS A 251 4.16 23.50 13.33
CA HIS A 251 3.08 24.41 12.95
C HIS A 251 3.53 25.86 12.65
N CYS A 252 4.55 26.35 13.36
CA CYS A 252 5.13 27.68 13.18
C CYS A 252 5.84 27.90 11.82
N TYR A 253 6.23 26.83 11.12
CA TYR A 253 7.03 26.87 9.89
C TYR A 253 6.23 26.49 8.62
N ARG A 254 4.90 26.37 8.75
CA ARG A 254 3.95 25.90 7.72
C ARG A 254 4.06 26.58 6.36
N ASN A 255 4.59 27.81 6.29
CA ASN A 255 4.52 28.64 5.09
C ASN A 255 5.81 28.65 4.24
N THR A 256 6.88 27.96 4.64
CA THR A 256 8.12 27.99 3.86
C THR A 256 8.15 26.84 2.84
N ARG A 257 8.06 27.16 1.55
CA ARG A 257 8.21 26.18 0.43
C ARG A 257 9.44 25.29 0.60
N ARG A 258 10.53 25.84 1.14
CA ARG A 258 11.78 25.11 1.44
C ARG A 258 11.60 24.01 2.49
N ILE A 259 10.81 24.25 3.55
CA ILE A 259 10.66 23.28 4.65
C ILE A 259 9.82 22.09 4.19
N ARG A 260 8.72 22.32 3.45
CA ARG A 260 7.94 21.25 2.82
C ARG A 260 8.79 20.41 1.85
N PHE A 261 9.61 21.08 1.04
CA PHE A 261 10.58 20.41 0.18
C PHE A 261 11.57 19.55 0.97
N LEU A 262 12.17 20.09 2.04
CA LEU A 262 13.12 19.37 2.89
C LEU A 262 12.47 18.17 3.59
N ILE A 263 11.23 18.28 4.08
CA ILE A 263 10.49 17.18 4.71
C ILE A 263 10.27 16.06 3.68
N ARG A 264 9.76 16.39 2.49
CA ARG A 264 9.49 15.40 1.43
C ARG A 264 10.77 14.71 0.97
N ILE A 265 11.86 15.46 0.78
CA ILE A 265 13.18 14.89 0.47
C ILE A 265 13.68 14.01 1.62
N SER A 266 13.52 14.43 2.88
CA SER A 266 13.96 13.65 4.03
C SER A 266 13.22 12.31 4.11
N ILE A 267 11.91 12.30 3.86
CA ILE A 267 11.12 11.06 3.84
C ILE A 267 11.57 10.16 2.69
N LEU A 268 11.79 10.74 1.50
CA LEU A 268 12.28 10.00 0.33
C LEU A 268 13.66 9.37 0.60
N VAL A 269 14.59 10.12 1.17
CA VAL A 269 15.91 9.60 1.52
C VAL A 269 15.82 8.51 2.60
N SER A 270 14.95 8.69 3.60
CA SER A 270 14.82 7.71 4.68
C SER A 270 14.18 6.40 4.22
N THR A 271 13.13 6.45 3.40
CA THR A 271 12.52 5.22 2.84
C THR A 271 13.50 4.48 1.95
N THR A 272 14.27 5.20 1.13
CA THR A 272 15.34 4.61 0.30
C THR A 272 16.40 3.93 1.14
N MET A 273 16.89 4.59 2.18
CA MET A 273 17.93 4.02 3.03
C MET A 273 17.45 2.69 3.65
N VAL A 274 16.20 2.64 4.10
CA VAL A 274 15.60 1.41 4.63
C VAL A 274 15.40 0.35 3.54
N ALA A 275 14.93 0.73 2.35
CA ALA A 275 14.76 -0.21 1.22
C ALA A 275 16.09 -0.86 0.80
N CYS A 276 17.18 -0.09 0.82
CA CYS A 276 18.52 -0.59 0.51
C CYS A 276 19.12 -1.45 1.63
N ALA A 277 18.84 -1.13 2.90
CA ALA A 277 19.36 -1.87 4.05
C ALA A 277 18.57 -3.16 4.34
N PHE A 278 17.26 -3.15 4.15
CA PHE A 278 16.34 -4.26 4.43
C PHE A 278 15.51 -4.66 3.19
N PRO A 279 16.17 -5.27 2.19
CA PRO A 279 15.58 -5.59 0.89
C PRO A 279 14.53 -6.73 0.84
N TYR A 280 13.80 -6.99 1.93
CA TYR A 280 12.91 -8.16 2.06
C TYR A 280 11.43 -7.75 1.97
N PHE A 281 10.89 -7.74 0.75
CA PHE A 281 9.51 -7.32 0.48
C PHE A 281 8.49 -8.12 1.30
N GLU A 282 8.59 -9.45 1.28
CA GLU A 282 7.65 -10.34 1.99
C GLU A 282 7.62 -10.05 3.49
N PHE A 283 8.78 -10.01 4.14
CA PHE A 283 8.90 -9.75 5.56
C PHE A 283 8.28 -8.41 5.94
N LEU A 284 8.58 -7.36 5.16
CA LEU A 284 8.03 -6.03 5.40
C LEU A 284 6.49 -6.03 5.30
N MET A 285 5.92 -6.66 4.27
CA MET A 285 4.47 -6.70 4.09
C MET A 285 3.77 -7.57 5.14
N VAL A 286 4.44 -8.64 5.61
CA VAL A 286 3.96 -9.44 6.77
C VAL A 286 3.90 -8.59 8.03
N VAL A 287 4.93 -7.78 8.31
CA VAL A 287 4.93 -6.87 9.46
C VAL A 287 3.79 -5.85 9.35
N VAL A 288 3.65 -5.20 8.18
CA VAL A 288 2.57 -4.23 7.92
C VAL A 288 1.20 -4.86 8.13
N GLY A 289 0.96 -6.03 7.54
CA GLY A 289 -0.32 -6.72 7.62
C GLY A 289 -0.65 -7.23 9.01
N SER A 290 0.28 -7.95 9.66
CA SER A 290 0.04 -8.58 10.96
C SER A 290 -0.08 -7.58 12.12
N THR A 291 0.54 -6.40 12.00
CA THR A 291 0.52 -5.38 13.05
C THR A 291 -0.36 -4.21 12.62
N LEU A 292 0.15 -3.33 11.76
CA LEU A 292 -0.46 -2.04 11.48
C LEU A 292 -1.88 -2.16 10.92
N VAL A 293 -2.08 -3.00 9.90
CA VAL A 293 -3.41 -3.17 9.30
C VAL A 293 -4.37 -3.88 10.25
N VAL A 294 -3.95 -4.91 10.99
CA VAL A 294 -4.81 -5.55 12.02
C VAL A 294 -5.29 -4.51 13.04
N PHE A 295 -4.40 -3.67 13.54
CA PHE A 295 -4.77 -2.64 14.51
C PHE A 295 -5.64 -1.54 13.88
N ALA A 296 -5.21 -0.96 12.77
CA ALA A 296 -5.88 0.16 12.10
C ALA A 296 -7.22 -0.22 11.48
N SER A 297 -7.37 -1.44 10.97
CA SER A 297 -8.54 -1.86 10.20
C SER A 297 -9.51 -2.75 10.96
N PHE A 298 -9.05 -3.45 12.01
CA PHE A 298 -9.91 -4.39 12.76
C PHE A 298 -10.10 -3.97 14.22
N LEU A 299 -9.02 -3.77 14.98
CA LEU A 299 -9.12 -3.50 16.42
C LEU A 299 -9.65 -2.10 16.70
N LEU A 300 -9.04 -1.08 16.12
CA LEU A 300 -9.39 0.32 16.37
C LEU A 300 -10.83 0.66 15.98
N PRO A 301 -11.38 0.27 14.81
CA PRO A 301 -12.77 0.55 14.49
C PRO A 301 -13.75 -0.08 15.49
N CYS A 302 -13.47 -1.30 15.97
CA CYS A 302 -14.28 -1.96 16.98
C CYS A 302 -14.20 -1.24 18.33
N CYS A 303 -13.00 -0.93 18.80
CA CYS A 303 -12.76 -0.22 20.05
C CYS A 303 -13.40 1.17 20.05
N CYS A 304 -13.22 1.95 18.98
CA CYS A 304 -13.83 3.26 18.83
C CYS A 304 -15.35 3.17 18.82
N TYR A 305 -15.93 2.24 18.04
CA TYR A 305 -17.37 2.06 17.97
C TYR A 305 -17.98 1.71 19.34
N LEU A 306 -17.41 0.75 20.06
CA LEU A 306 -17.90 0.35 21.39
C LEU A 306 -17.82 1.49 22.40
N LYS A 307 -16.74 2.28 22.36
CA LYS A 307 -16.55 3.39 23.29
C LYS A 307 -17.49 4.55 23.00
N ILE A 308 -17.64 4.94 21.73
CA ILE A 308 -18.53 6.03 21.29
C ILE A 308 -20.00 5.65 21.51
N SER A 309 -20.41 4.43 21.14
CA SER A 309 -21.80 3.98 21.31
C SER A 309 -22.22 3.92 22.78
N ARG A 310 -21.33 3.45 23.69
CA ARG A 310 -21.58 3.48 25.13
C ARG A 310 -21.73 4.90 25.67
N GLY A 311 -20.88 5.83 25.23
CA GLY A 311 -21.00 7.25 25.62
C GLY A 311 -22.32 7.87 25.17
N TYR A 312 -22.77 7.54 23.95
CA TYR A 312 -24.03 8.02 23.40
C TYR A 312 -25.27 7.48 24.14
N GLN A 313 -25.24 6.23 24.59
CA GLN A 313 -26.34 5.66 25.38
C GLN A 313 -26.46 6.33 26.77
N ILE A 314 -25.34 6.65 27.41
CA ILE A 314 -25.31 7.29 28.73
C ILE A 314 -25.78 8.75 28.66
N SER A 315 -25.48 9.50 27.58
CA SER A 315 -25.93 10.89 27.46
C SER A 315 -27.43 11.05 27.18
N ARG A 316 -28.14 9.95 26.88
CA ARG A 316 -29.55 9.94 26.50
C ARG A 316 -30.47 9.38 27.61
N SER A 317 -29.87 8.74 28.62
CA SER A 317 -30.53 8.31 29.87
C SER A 317 -30.46 9.39 30.94
#